data_AF-J2VYQ8-F1
#
_entry.id   AF-J2VYQ8-F1
#
_cell.length_a   1.000
_cell.length_b   1.000
_cell.length_c   1.000
_cell.angle_alpha   90.00
_cell.angle_beta   90.00
_cell.angle_gamma   90.00
#
_symmetry.space_group_name_H-M   'P 1'
#
loop_
_entity.id
_entity.type
_entity.pdbx_description
1 polymer ?
#
loop_
_entity_poly.entity_id
_entity_poly.type
_entity_poly.pdbx_seq_one_letter_code
_entity_poly.pdbx_strand_id
1 'polypeptide(L)'
;MKILTTGLLACLLLTNVAQADVFVSVDAKGSYVLSNVHRPGRTYERVIREPAAAVVSLDQQPQMIAAQPYAELVSAAATANEVP
;
A
#
# COMPACT_ATOMS: atom_id res chain seq x y z
N MET A 1 36.11 -14.07 -19.94
CA MET A 1 34.69 -14.17 -19.49
C MET A 1 34.40 -13.33 -18.26
N LYS A 2 35.16 -13.48 -17.15
CA LYS A 2 34.93 -12.72 -15.89
C LYS A 2 34.84 -11.20 -16.05
N ILE A 3 35.75 -10.57 -16.79
CA ILE A 3 35.77 -9.10 -16.97
C ILE A 3 34.51 -8.61 -17.70
N LEU A 4 34.07 -9.37 -18.71
CA LEU A 4 32.87 -9.04 -19.49
C LEU A 4 31.60 -9.15 -18.64
N THR A 5 31.49 -10.22 -17.83
CA THR A 5 30.33 -10.43 -16.94
C THR A 5 30.29 -9.38 -15.83
N THR A 6 31.43 -9.02 -15.26
CA THR A 6 31.50 -7.98 -14.23
C THR A 6 31.16 -6.59 -14.80
N GLY A 7 31.64 -6.29 -16.02
CA GLY A 7 31.32 -5.04 -16.70
C GLY A 7 29.81 -4.93 -17.05
N LEU A 8 29.21 -6.03 -17.51
CA LEU A 8 27.78 -6.07 -17.81
C LEU A 8 26.93 -5.89 -16.54
N LEU A 9 27.31 -6.54 -15.43
CA LEU A 9 26.62 -6.38 -14.16
C LEU A 9 26.72 -4.95 -13.64
N ALA A 10 27.89 -4.33 -13.72
CA ALA A 10 28.07 -2.93 -13.35
C ALA A 10 27.19 -1.98 -14.20
N CYS A 11 27.08 -2.22 -15.52
CA CYS A 11 26.20 -1.42 -16.38
C CYS A 11 24.72 -1.58 -16.02
N LEU A 12 24.28 -2.80 -15.68
CA LEU A 12 22.89 -3.04 -15.26
C LEU A 12 22.55 -2.34 -13.94
N LEU A 13 23.49 -2.30 -12.99
CA LEU A 13 23.31 -1.62 -11.71
C LEU A 13 23.24 -0.09 -11.83
N LEU A 14 23.75 0.48 -12.93
CA LEU A 14 23.65 1.93 -13.23
C LEU A 14 22.33 2.30 -13.91
N THR A 15 21.48 1.34 -14.26
CA THR A 15 20.16 1.65 -14.83
C THR A 15 19.22 2.08 -13.71
N ASN A 16 18.70 3.30 -13.81
CA ASN A 16 17.62 3.74 -12.94
C ASN A 16 16.34 2.97 -13.27
N VAL A 17 15.53 2.68 -12.25
CA VAL A 17 14.18 2.14 -12.45
C VAL A 17 13.38 3.18 -13.24
N ALA A 18 12.95 2.83 -14.45
CA ALA A 18 12.03 3.66 -15.20
C ALA A 18 10.72 3.76 -14.42
N GLN A 19 10.44 4.94 -13.88
CA GLN A 19 9.14 5.23 -13.27
C GLN A 19 8.21 5.72 -14.37
N ALA A 20 7.10 5.02 -14.57
CA ALA A 20 6.03 5.52 -15.41
C ALA A 20 5.21 6.52 -14.57
N ASP A 21 5.05 7.75 -15.08
CA ASP A 21 4.12 8.70 -14.47
C ASP A 21 2.70 8.13 -14.56
N VAL A 22 2.00 8.07 -13.43
CA VAL A 22 0.58 7.69 -13.37
C VAL A 22 -0.23 8.94 -13.05
N PHE A 23 -1.28 9.16 -13.84
CA PHE A 23 -2.19 10.27 -13.74
C PHE A 23 -3.57 9.77 -13.31
N VAL A 24 -4.22 10.48 -12.39
CA VAL A 24 -5.61 10.28 -12.00
C VAL A 24 -6.47 11.37 -12.62
N SER A 25 -7.59 10.99 -13.20
CA SER A 25 -8.64 11.91 -13.63
C SER A 25 -9.99 11.42 -13.12
N VAL A 26 -10.92 12.33 -12.89
CA VAL A 26 -12.29 12.02 -12.48
C VAL A 26 -13.21 12.23 -13.68
N ASP A 27 -14.02 11.24 -14.03
CA ASP A 27 -15.01 11.37 -15.09
C ASP A 27 -16.25 12.18 -14.64
N ALA A 28 -17.15 12.52 -15.56
CA ALA A 28 -18.35 13.30 -15.26
C ALA A 28 -19.33 12.60 -14.30
N LYS A 29 -19.15 11.30 -14.02
CA LYS A 29 -19.95 10.49 -13.09
C LYS A 29 -19.27 10.30 -11.73
N GLY A 30 -18.07 10.86 -11.54
CA GLY A 30 -17.28 10.72 -10.32
C GLY A 30 -16.38 9.48 -10.27
N SER A 31 -16.23 8.72 -11.36
CA SER A 31 -15.34 7.56 -11.39
C SER A 31 -13.88 8.00 -11.55
N TYR A 32 -12.99 7.34 -10.82
CA TYR A 32 -11.54 7.54 -10.95
C TYR A 32 -10.98 6.73 -12.11
N VAL A 33 -10.19 7.39 -12.97
CA VAL A 33 -9.49 6.78 -14.10
C VAL A 33 -8.00 6.99 -13.91
N LEU A 34 -7.25 5.89 -13.80
CA LEU A 34 -5.80 5.88 -13.77
C LEU A 34 -5.25 5.68 -15.18
N SER A 35 -4.30 6.50 -15.60
CA SER A 35 -3.65 6.38 -16.91
C SER A 35 -2.18 6.76 -16.84
N ASN A 36 -1.33 6.06 -17.60
CA ASN A 36 0.04 6.48 -17.84
C ASN A 36 0.17 7.48 -19.00
N VAL A 37 -0.94 7.80 -19.68
CA VAL A 37 -0.96 8.73 -20.81
C VAL A 37 -1.61 10.03 -20.39
N HIS A 38 -0.84 11.10 -20.45
CA HIS A 38 -1.35 12.45 -20.31
C HIS A 38 -2.00 12.90 -21.63
N ARG A 39 -3.29 13.28 -21.61
CA ARG A 39 -3.97 13.86 -22.78
C ARG A 39 -4.23 15.36 -22.57
N PRO A 40 -3.75 16.25 -23.45
CA PRO A 40 -4.02 17.68 -23.34
C PRO A 40 -5.53 17.98 -23.22
N GLY A 41 -5.90 18.94 -22.35
CA GLY A 41 -7.28 19.36 -22.15
C GLY A 41 -8.07 18.61 -21.07
N ARG A 42 -7.42 17.78 -20.26
CA ARG A 42 -8.02 17.16 -19.07
C ARG A 42 -7.25 17.55 -17.80
N THR A 43 -7.97 17.68 -16.69
CA THR A 43 -7.36 17.85 -15.36
C THR A 43 -6.87 16.49 -14.88
N TYR A 44 -5.59 16.44 -14.54
CA TYR A 44 -4.95 15.24 -14.00
C TYR A 44 -4.24 15.58 -12.69
N GLU A 45 -4.34 14.67 -11.74
CA GLU A 45 -3.49 14.65 -10.57
C GLU A 45 -2.38 13.61 -10.78
N ARG A 46 -1.12 13.98 -10.53
CA ARG A 46 0.01 13.05 -10.65
C ARG A 46 0.10 12.21 -9.38
N VAL A 47 0.10 10.89 -9.52
CA VAL A 47 0.30 9.96 -8.42
C VAL A 47 1.80 9.87 -8.13
N ILE A 48 2.19 10.25 -6.92
CA ILE A 48 3.55 10.07 -6.43
C ILE A 48 3.54 8.82 -5.55
N ARG A 49 4.45 7.88 -5.81
CA ARG A 49 4.60 6.70 -4.95
C ARG A 49 5.03 7.16 -3.57
N GLU A 50 4.20 6.88 -2.56
CA GLU A 50 4.64 7.05 -1.18
C GLU A 50 5.85 6.14 -0.93
N PRO A 51 6.95 6.66 -0.38
CA PRO A 51 8.06 5.81 0.03
C PRO A 51 7.49 4.78 0.99
N ALA A 52 7.89 3.51 0.84
CA ALA A 52 7.62 2.47 1.83
C ALA A 52 8.44 2.77 3.09
N ALA A 53 8.14 3.88 3.76
CA ALA A 53 8.42 4.00 5.16
C ALA A 53 7.72 2.81 5.81
N ALA A 54 8.44 2.08 6.64
CA ALA A 54 7.81 1.14 7.54
C ALA A 54 6.89 1.98 8.43
N VAL A 55 5.62 2.12 8.03
CA VAL A 55 4.56 2.66 8.89
C VAL A 55 4.24 1.56 9.91
N VAL A 56 5.23 1.23 10.73
CA VAL A 56 4.97 0.62 12.02
C VAL A 56 4.66 1.81 12.92
N SER A 57 3.48 2.38 12.74
CA SER A 57 2.93 3.23 13.79
C SER A 57 2.78 2.33 15.00
N LEU A 58 3.49 2.61 16.09
CA LEU A 58 3.34 1.89 17.36
C LEU A 58 1.88 1.93 17.86
N ASP A 59 1.10 2.92 17.39
CA ASP A 59 -0.33 3.07 17.67
C ASP A 59 -1.23 2.12 16.85
N GLN A 60 -0.69 1.50 15.79
CA GLN A 60 -1.39 0.53 14.94
C GLN A 60 -0.98 -0.92 15.20
N GLN A 61 -0.04 -1.17 16.12
CA GLN A 61 0.09 -2.51 16.66
C GLN A 61 -1.19 -2.81 17.46
N PRO A 62 -1.86 -3.94 17.21
CA PRO A 62 -2.90 -4.41 18.13
C PRO A 62 -2.21 -4.55 19.48
N GLN A 63 -2.48 -3.62 20.40
CA GLN A 63 -2.09 -3.82 21.78
C GLN A 63 -2.79 -5.11 22.19
N MET A 64 -2.00 -6.17 22.39
CA MET A 64 -2.49 -7.41 22.94
C MET A 64 -3.18 -7.02 24.24
N ILE A 65 -4.52 -7.05 24.28
CA ILE A 65 -5.31 -6.73 25.48
C ILE A 65 -5.05 -7.89 26.44
N ALA A 66 -3.93 -7.82 27.15
CA ALA A 66 -3.39 -8.90 27.95
C ALA A 66 -4.30 -9.29 29.12
N ALA A 67 -5.36 -8.52 29.39
CA ALA A 67 -6.21 -8.69 30.55
C ALA A 67 -7.63 -9.18 30.27
N GLN A 68 -8.06 -9.30 28.99
CA GLN A 68 -9.45 -9.61 28.57
C GLN A 68 -10.52 -9.33 29.66
N PRO A 69 -10.66 -8.08 30.14
CA PRO A 69 -11.30 -7.77 31.42
C PRO A 69 -12.81 -8.06 31.46
N TYR A 70 -13.39 -8.43 30.31
CA TYR A 70 -14.80 -8.73 30.13
C TYR A 70 -15.06 -10.14 29.58
N ALA A 71 -14.04 -11.01 29.54
CA ALA A 71 -14.19 -12.36 29.01
C ALA A 71 -15.32 -13.15 29.68
N GLU A 72 -15.44 -13.03 31.01
CA GLU A 72 -16.50 -13.71 31.76
C GLU A 72 -17.89 -13.17 31.43
N LEU A 73 -18.04 -11.84 31.27
CA LEU A 73 -19.32 -11.23 30.89
C LEU A 73 -19.76 -11.65 29.49
N VAL A 74 -18.81 -11.69 28.53
CA VAL A 74 -19.07 -12.11 27.16
C VAL A 74 -19.42 -13.60 27.10
N SER A 75 -18.71 -14.44 27.86
CA SER A 75 -18.99 -15.88 27.93
C SER A 75 -20.36 -16.19 28.55
N ALA A 76 -20.73 -15.48 29.61
CA ALA A 76 -22.05 -15.61 30.24
C ALA A 76 -23.18 -15.21 29.26
N ALA A 77 -23.00 -14.10 28.54
CA ALA A 77 -23.95 -13.65 27.53
C ALA A 77 -24.05 -14.63 26.35
N ALA A 78 -22.93 -15.19 25.88
CA ALA A 78 -22.90 -16.17 24.80
C ALA A 78 -23.67 -17.43 25.18
N THR A 79 -23.43 -17.94 26.39
CA THR A 79 -24.13 -19.09 26.95
C THR A 79 -25.64 -18.83 27.07
N ALA A 80 -26.02 -17.65 27.55
CA ALA A 80 -27.42 -17.28 27.72
C ALA A 80 -28.20 -17.12 26.40
N ASN A 81 -27.49 -16.82 25.31
CA ASN A 81 -28.08 -16.62 23.98
C ASN A 81 -27.83 -17.80 23.03
N GLU A 82 -27.25 -18.91 23.52
CA GLU A 82 -26.90 -20.09 22.73
C GLU A 82 -26.05 -19.77 21.49
N VAL A 83 -25.21 -18.74 21.58
CA VAL A 83 -24.28 -18.36 20.52
C VAL A 83 -22.86 -18.86 20.85
N PRO A 84 -22.09 -19.33 19.86
CA PRO A 84 -20.71 -19.76 20.07
C PRO A 84 -19.79 -18.61 20.46
#